data_AF-A0A1F3WBV3-F1
#
_entry.id   AF-A0A1F3WBV3-F1
#
_cell.length_a   1.000
_cell.length_b   1.000
_cell.length_c   1.000
_cell.angle_alpha   90.00
_cell.angle_beta   90.00
_cell.angle_gamma   90.00
#
_symmetry.space_group_name_H-M   'P 1'
#
loop_
_entity.id
_entity.type
_entity.pdbx_description
1 polymer ?
#
loop_
_entity_poly.entity_id
_entity_poly.type
_entity_poly.pdbx_seq_one_letter_code
_entity_poly.pdbx_strand_id
1 'polypeptide(L)'
;MQSKNIFGIEATFRLFLHLYVKRFHFNGVKAKNFKTKHMNSLKSIALAGLVVMSLNGSFAQGGSKQHTPQERAERMTDRMSSDLNLDQAKKAELMAVNLRFVEAASKAKEDENLSEEEKRAQMKAAKDVHHAELATVLTPEQMEKLEEMKEERKELRAERKDMTPEERAAKLTEEMNELLSLSDQQYPQVSQLNLGVEMKIEAIRNDTEMTPERKKEFIHGNRKDQMHALSNILTPEQLEKWKAAKKEMHENND
;
A
#
# COMPACT_ATOMS: atom_id res chain seq x y z
N MET A 1 32.94 -16.53 6.52
CA MET A 1 31.47 -16.60 6.37
C MET A 1 30.85 -15.73 7.44
N GLN A 2 30.46 -14.50 7.10
CA GLN A 2 29.83 -13.56 8.03
C GLN A 2 28.32 -13.53 7.76
N SER A 3 27.52 -14.10 8.65
CA SER A 3 26.11 -13.76 8.79
C SER A 3 26.00 -12.75 9.93
N LYS A 4 25.85 -11.46 9.61
CA LYS A 4 25.55 -10.43 10.60
C LYS A 4 24.35 -9.61 10.13
N ASN A 5 23.38 -9.49 11.03
CA ASN A 5 22.41 -8.40 11.15
C ASN A 5 21.36 -8.22 10.04
N ILE A 6 20.40 -9.15 9.94
CA ILE A 6 19.10 -8.89 9.27
C ILE A 6 17.98 -8.65 10.30
N PHE A 7 18.09 -9.20 11.52
CA PHE A 7 17.07 -9.06 12.57
C PHE A 7 16.91 -7.63 13.16
N GLY A 8 17.91 -6.76 13.01
CA GLY A 8 17.87 -5.42 13.61
C GLY A 8 17.00 -4.41 12.85
N ILE A 9 16.81 -4.61 11.54
CA ILE A 9 16.11 -3.64 10.67
C ILE A 9 14.60 -3.86 10.73
N GLU A 10 14.13 -5.11 10.78
CA GLU A 10 12.70 -5.46 10.87
C GLU A 10 12.05 -4.96 12.17
N ALA A 11 12.76 -5.05 13.30
CA ALA A 11 12.25 -4.56 14.58
C ALA A 11 12.11 -3.03 14.61
N THR A 12 13.06 -2.29 14.02
CA THR A 12 13.00 -0.83 13.94
C THR A 12 11.90 -0.33 13.01
N PHE A 13 11.58 -1.06 11.94
CA PHE A 13 10.55 -0.66 10.98
C PHE A 13 9.14 -1.02 11.45
N ARG A 14 8.96 -2.17 12.14
CA ARG A 14 7.72 -2.47 12.86
C ARG A 14 7.45 -1.47 13.99
N LEU A 15 8.49 -1.04 14.72
CA LEU A 15 8.35 0.05 15.68
C LEU A 15 7.99 1.36 14.98
N PHE A 16 8.54 1.63 13.79
CA PHE A 16 8.21 2.82 12.99
C PHE A 16 6.73 2.80 12.54
N LEU A 17 6.22 1.68 12.02
CA LEU A 17 4.83 1.52 11.60
C LEU A 17 3.87 1.57 12.81
N HIS A 18 4.22 0.93 13.93
CA HIS A 18 3.39 0.92 15.14
C HIS A 18 3.43 2.26 15.91
N LEU A 19 4.55 2.98 15.89
CA LEU A 19 4.65 4.37 16.37
C LEU A 19 3.95 5.34 15.42
N TYR A 20 3.94 5.08 14.11
CA TYR A 20 3.23 5.90 13.11
C TYR A 20 1.72 5.88 13.35
N VAL A 21 1.14 4.71 13.61
CA VAL A 21 -0.29 4.54 13.94
C VAL A 21 -0.67 5.24 15.26
N LYS A 22 0.19 5.16 16.29
CA LYS A 22 -0.05 5.86 17.56
C LYS A 22 0.21 7.37 17.52
N ARG A 23 1.06 7.86 16.61
CA ARG A 23 1.42 9.29 16.52
C ARG A 23 0.43 10.14 15.71
N PHE A 24 -0.44 9.53 14.92
CA PHE A 24 -1.48 10.23 14.14
C PHE A 24 -2.89 10.20 14.75
N HIS A 25 -3.04 9.86 16.04
CA HIS A 25 -4.14 10.42 16.82
C HIS A 25 -3.90 11.94 16.96
N PHE A 26 -4.34 12.68 15.94
CA PHE A 26 -4.38 14.13 15.90
C PHE A 26 -5.28 14.61 17.06
N ASN A 27 -4.68 14.80 18.23
CA ASN A 27 -5.22 15.73 19.21
C ASN A 27 -5.42 17.05 18.48
N GLY A 28 -6.66 17.52 18.43
CA GLY A 28 -7.10 18.70 17.70
C GLY A 28 -6.33 19.95 18.11
N VAL A 29 -5.17 20.16 17.50
CA VAL A 29 -4.47 21.43 17.52
C VAL A 29 -4.81 22.09 16.19
N LYS A 30 -5.75 23.05 16.28
CA LYS A 30 -6.04 24.02 15.22
C LYS A 30 -4.71 24.47 14.62
N ALA A 31 -4.48 24.15 13.35
CA ALA A 31 -3.36 24.64 12.58
C ALA A 31 -3.46 26.17 12.45
N LYS A 32 -3.01 26.89 13.47
CA LYS A 32 -2.67 28.30 13.42
C LYS A 32 -1.16 28.38 13.48
N ASN A 33 -0.60 28.97 12.42
CA ASN A 33 0.79 29.37 12.25
C ASN A 33 1.72 28.36 11.55
N PHE A 34 1.32 27.85 10.38
CA PHE A 34 2.32 27.53 9.34
C PHE A 34 2.81 28.87 8.76
N LYS A 35 3.79 29.50 9.44
CA LYS A 35 4.46 30.70 8.90
C LYS A 35 5.31 30.27 7.71
N THR A 36 4.75 30.50 6.54
CA THR A 36 5.38 30.49 5.22
C THR A 36 6.67 31.32 5.22
N LYS A 37 7.83 30.66 5.41
CA LYS A 37 9.13 31.31 5.17
C LYS A 37 9.81 30.85 3.87
N HIS A 38 9.27 29.84 3.17
CA HIS A 38 9.80 29.36 1.88
C HIS A 38 8.78 29.31 0.74
N MET A 39 7.56 29.83 0.93
CA MET A 39 6.48 29.71 -0.07
C MET A 39 6.24 30.95 -0.94
N ASN A 40 7.23 31.84 -1.03
CA ASN A 40 7.13 33.10 -1.80
C ASN A 40 7.99 33.15 -3.07
N SER A 41 8.72 32.08 -3.43
CA SER A 41 9.48 32.00 -4.69
C SER A 41 8.84 31.11 -5.77
N LEU A 42 7.73 30.42 -5.48
CA LEU A 42 7.09 29.46 -6.40
C LEU A 42 6.03 30.06 -7.34
N LYS A 43 5.92 31.40 -7.42
CA LYS A 43 4.94 32.07 -8.31
C LYS A 43 5.51 32.47 -9.69
N SER A 44 6.73 32.05 -10.03
CA SER A 44 7.42 32.54 -11.24
C SER A 44 8.10 31.47 -12.10
N ILE A 45 7.82 30.18 -11.89
CA ILE A 45 8.17 29.12 -12.86
C ILE A 45 6.91 28.31 -13.18
N ALA A 46 5.87 29.02 -13.59
CA ALA A 46 4.96 28.46 -14.58
C ALA A 46 5.71 28.49 -15.92
N LEU A 47 5.60 27.42 -16.71
CA LEU A 47 6.02 27.34 -18.11
C LEU A 47 7.46 26.85 -18.42
N ALA A 48 7.82 25.63 -17.97
CA ALA A 48 8.74 24.76 -18.72
C ALA A 48 8.75 23.35 -18.11
N GLY A 49 8.17 22.36 -18.81
CA GLY A 49 8.37 20.95 -18.47
C GLY A 49 7.12 20.14 -18.16
N LEU A 50 5.91 20.60 -18.51
CA LEU A 50 4.80 19.69 -18.77
C LEU A 50 5.05 19.04 -20.15
N VAL A 51 6.16 18.31 -20.26
CA VAL A 51 6.41 17.41 -21.38
C VAL A 51 5.37 16.32 -21.23
N VAL A 52 4.27 16.50 -21.98
CA VAL A 52 3.43 15.41 -22.46
C VAL A 52 4.34 14.51 -23.29
N MET A 53 5.14 13.68 -22.60
CA MET A 53 5.83 12.57 -23.24
C MET A 53 4.78 11.49 -23.40
N SER A 54 4.06 11.61 -24.51
CA SER A 54 3.31 10.56 -25.17
C SER A 54 4.29 9.46 -25.57
N LEU A 55 4.79 8.70 -24.60
CA LEU A 55 5.46 7.44 -24.89
C LEU A 55 4.36 6.43 -25.15
N ASN A 56 4.12 6.17 -26.44
CA ASN A 56 3.56 4.93 -26.94
C ASN A 56 4.51 3.79 -26.54
N GLY A 57 4.55 3.46 -25.25
CA GLY A 57 5.14 2.24 -24.76
C GLY A 57 4.18 1.10 -25.06
N SER A 58 4.61 0.15 -25.87
CA SER A 58 3.96 -1.15 -25.98
C SER A 58 4.02 -1.85 -24.62
N PHE A 59 3.06 -1.57 -23.73
CA PHE A 59 2.94 -2.19 -22.41
C PHE A 59 2.33 -3.60 -22.53
N ALA A 60 3.02 -4.51 -23.24
CA ALA A 60 2.51 -5.87 -23.48
C ALA A 60 3.29 -6.98 -22.72
N GLN A 61 4.23 -6.62 -21.83
CA GLN A 61 4.99 -7.62 -21.06
C GLN A 61 5.01 -7.27 -19.57
N GLY A 62 4.01 -7.78 -18.86
CA GLY A 62 3.93 -7.65 -17.40
C GLY A 62 2.55 -7.94 -16.84
N GLY A 63 1.87 -8.98 -17.35
CA GLY A 63 0.67 -9.48 -16.70
C GLY A 63 0.99 -9.83 -15.24
N SER A 64 0.21 -9.31 -14.29
CA SER A 64 0.33 -9.72 -12.90
C SER A 64 0.21 -11.25 -12.84
N LYS A 65 1.25 -11.95 -12.35
CA LYS A 65 1.20 -13.41 -12.18
C LYS A 65 -0.08 -13.75 -11.41
N GLN A 66 -1.00 -14.46 -12.04
CA GLN A 66 -2.19 -14.94 -11.33
C GLN A 66 -1.72 -15.97 -10.32
N HIS A 67 -2.05 -15.72 -9.05
CA HIS A 67 -1.73 -16.63 -7.98
C HIS A 67 -2.83 -17.67 -7.82
N THR A 68 -2.43 -18.93 -7.65
CA THR A 68 -3.38 -20.02 -7.38
C THR A 68 -4.10 -19.78 -6.04
N PRO A 69 -5.26 -20.42 -5.80
CA PRO A 69 -5.87 -20.42 -4.46
C PRO A 69 -4.87 -20.82 -3.36
N GLN A 70 -4.06 -21.84 -3.62
CA GLN A 70 -3.03 -22.31 -2.69
C GLN A 70 -1.97 -21.24 -2.39
N GLU A 71 -1.40 -20.60 -3.41
CA GLU A 71 -0.38 -19.55 -3.23
C GLU A 71 -0.95 -18.34 -2.47
N ARG A 72 -2.22 -17.99 -2.69
CA ARG A 72 -2.90 -16.91 -1.95
C ARG A 72 -3.13 -17.28 -0.49
N ALA A 73 -3.56 -18.52 -0.23
CA ALA A 73 -3.76 -19.01 1.13
C ALA A 73 -2.44 -19.09 1.92
N GLU A 74 -1.35 -19.49 1.26
CA GLU A 74 -0.01 -19.54 1.86
C GLU A 74 0.45 -18.14 2.28
N ARG A 75 0.36 -17.15 1.37
CA ARG A 75 0.68 -15.75 1.72
C ARG A 75 -0.18 -15.20 2.86
N MET A 76 -1.48 -15.46 2.81
CA MET A 76 -2.40 -15.02 3.87
C MET A 76 -2.00 -15.64 5.22
N THR A 77 -1.58 -16.90 5.21
CA THR A 77 -1.14 -17.63 6.40
C THR A 77 0.18 -17.09 6.93
N ASP A 78 1.17 -16.88 6.06
CA ASP A 78 2.48 -16.34 6.45
C ASP A 78 2.35 -14.95 7.06
N ARG A 79 1.54 -14.09 6.43
CA ARG A 79 1.28 -12.74 6.92
C ARG A 79 0.57 -12.76 8.28
N MET A 80 -0.50 -13.52 8.42
CA MET A 80 -1.22 -13.60 9.69
C MET A 80 -0.36 -14.24 10.79
N SER A 81 0.49 -15.21 10.44
CA SER A 81 1.45 -15.81 11.39
C SER A 81 2.46 -14.79 11.89
N SER A 82 2.96 -13.94 11.00
CA SER A 82 3.90 -12.86 11.28
C SER A 82 3.28 -11.71 12.08
N ASP A 83 2.03 -11.35 11.75
CA ASP A 83 1.27 -10.28 12.41
C ASP A 83 0.87 -10.70 13.84
N LEU A 84 0.52 -11.96 14.06
CA LEU A 84 0.01 -12.50 15.33
C LEU A 84 1.02 -13.31 16.15
N ASN A 85 2.27 -13.43 15.67
CA ASN A 85 3.34 -14.24 16.27
C ASN A 85 2.88 -15.68 16.57
N LEU A 86 2.30 -16.35 15.58
CA LEU A 86 1.75 -17.70 15.75
C LEU A 86 2.86 -18.76 15.83
N ASP A 87 2.60 -19.81 16.61
CA ASP A 87 3.47 -21.00 16.62
C ASP A 87 3.31 -21.84 15.35
N GLN A 88 4.27 -22.74 15.11
CA GLN A 88 4.31 -23.57 13.91
C GLN A 88 3.14 -24.57 13.84
N ALA A 89 2.58 -24.99 14.98
CA ALA A 89 1.49 -25.95 15.03
C ALA A 89 0.18 -25.33 14.53
N LYS A 90 -0.13 -24.10 14.96
CA LYS A 90 -1.30 -23.32 14.50
C LYS A 90 -1.21 -22.92 13.04
N LYS A 91 -0.01 -22.83 12.47
CA LYS A 91 0.19 -22.46 11.06
C LYS A 91 -0.48 -23.43 10.08
N ALA A 92 -0.48 -24.73 10.38
CA ALA A 92 -1.11 -25.75 9.51
C ALA A 92 -2.64 -25.65 9.54
N GLU A 93 -3.22 -25.48 10.72
CA GLU A 93 -4.67 -25.28 10.90
C GLU A 93 -5.12 -23.98 10.23
N LEU A 94 -4.34 -22.91 10.43
CA LEU A 94 -4.59 -21.62 9.81
C LEU A 94 -4.53 -21.68 8.28
N MET A 95 -3.57 -22.43 7.72
CA MET A 95 -3.49 -22.65 6.28
C MET A 95 -4.76 -23.29 5.72
N ALA A 96 -5.30 -24.30 6.41
CA ALA A 96 -6.54 -24.95 5.99
C ALA A 96 -7.74 -23.98 6.03
N VAL A 97 -7.85 -23.17 7.08
CA VAL A 97 -8.89 -22.12 7.20
C VAL A 97 -8.78 -21.08 6.09
N ASN A 98 -7.58 -20.58 5.84
CA ASN A 98 -7.33 -19.59 4.80
C ASN A 98 -7.56 -20.14 3.39
N LEU A 99 -7.21 -21.42 3.14
CA LEU A 99 -7.46 -22.07 1.86
C LEU A 99 -8.96 -22.17 1.56
N ARG A 100 -9.77 -22.64 2.51
CA ARG A 100 -11.23 -22.70 2.36
C ARG A 100 -11.83 -21.33 2.05
N PHE A 101 -11.36 -20.30 2.74
CA PHE A 101 -11.80 -18.93 2.47
C PHE A 101 -11.45 -18.48 1.05
N VAL A 102 -10.19 -18.65 0.62
CA VAL A 102 -9.74 -18.24 -0.71
C VAL A 102 -10.45 -19.02 -1.81
N GLU A 103 -10.70 -20.31 -1.63
CA GLU A 103 -11.46 -21.15 -2.57
C GLU A 103 -12.91 -20.67 -2.68
N ALA A 104 -13.60 -20.45 -1.56
CA ALA A 104 -14.97 -19.94 -1.55
C ALA A 104 -15.07 -18.55 -2.20
N ALA A 105 -14.11 -17.67 -1.87
CA ALA A 105 -14.02 -16.33 -2.45
C ALA A 105 -13.74 -16.35 -3.96
N SER A 106 -12.92 -17.28 -4.44
CA SER A 106 -12.60 -17.42 -5.87
C SER A 106 -13.78 -17.99 -6.63
N LYS A 107 -14.41 -19.04 -6.10
CA LYS A 107 -15.62 -19.62 -6.66
C LYS A 107 -16.72 -18.57 -6.82
N ALA A 108 -17.01 -17.80 -5.78
CA ALA A 108 -18.01 -16.73 -5.85
C ALA A 108 -17.66 -15.66 -6.90
N LYS A 109 -16.37 -15.34 -7.08
CA LYS A 109 -15.93 -14.33 -8.04
C LYS A 109 -15.98 -14.81 -9.49
N GLU A 110 -15.60 -16.07 -9.72
CA GLU A 110 -15.46 -16.69 -11.03
C GLU A 110 -16.77 -17.31 -11.55
N ASP A 111 -17.79 -17.47 -10.70
CA ASP A 111 -19.10 -17.97 -11.12
C ASP A 111 -19.85 -16.91 -11.94
N GLU A 112 -19.86 -17.12 -13.25
CA GLU A 112 -20.55 -16.26 -14.22
C GLU A 112 -22.08 -16.32 -14.12
N ASN A 113 -22.63 -17.33 -13.43
CA ASN A 113 -24.08 -17.46 -13.26
C ASN A 113 -24.63 -16.60 -12.11
N LEU A 114 -23.76 -16.03 -11.27
CA LEU A 114 -24.15 -15.19 -10.15
C LEU A 114 -24.27 -13.73 -10.56
N SER A 115 -25.35 -13.10 -10.16
CA SER A 115 -25.46 -11.64 -10.13
C SER A 115 -24.43 -11.04 -9.17
N GLU A 116 -24.09 -9.76 -9.35
CA GLU A 116 -23.17 -9.06 -8.47
C GLU A 116 -23.67 -8.99 -7.01
N GLU A 117 -24.99 -9.00 -6.79
CA GLU A 117 -25.57 -9.09 -5.45
C GLU A 117 -25.33 -10.46 -4.82
N GLU A 118 -25.52 -11.54 -5.57
CA GLU A 118 -25.25 -12.90 -5.11
C GLU A 118 -23.77 -13.12 -4.84
N LYS A 119 -22.88 -12.61 -5.70
CA LYS A 119 -21.42 -12.64 -5.46
C LYS A 119 -21.06 -11.93 -4.17
N ARG A 120 -21.66 -10.76 -3.90
CA ARG A 120 -21.45 -10.03 -2.63
C ARG A 120 -21.97 -10.82 -1.43
N ALA A 121 -23.14 -11.43 -1.54
CA ALA A 121 -23.72 -12.25 -0.49
C ALA A 121 -22.85 -13.48 -0.18
N GLN A 122 -22.37 -14.19 -1.20
CA GLN A 122 -21.46 -15.33 -1.03
C GLN A 122 -20.10 -14.90 -0.44
N MET A 123 -19.55 -13.78 -0.89
CA MET A 123 -18.33 -13.23 -0.31
C MET A 123 -18.51 -12.85 1.17
N LYS A 124 -19.67 -12.30 1.54
CA LYS A 124 -20.00 -12.02 2.94
C LYS A 124 -20.06 -13.31 3.75
N ALA A 125 -20.78 -14.32 3.26
CA ALA A 125 -20.89 -15.62 3.92
C ALA A 125 -19.50 -16.28 4.09
N ALA A 126 -18.65 -16.23 3.06
CA ALA A 126 -17.27 -16.75 3.14
C ALA A 126 -16.44 -16.03 4.21
N LYS A 127 -16.59 -14.70 4.35
CA LYS A 127 -15.93 -13.93 5.43
C LYS A 127 -16.45 -14.29 6.82
N ASP A 128 -17.77 -14.47 6.96
CA ASP A 128 -18.38 -14.83 8.24
C ASP A 128 -17.90 -16.22 8.70
N VAL A 129 -17.87 -17.21 7.78
CA VAL A 129 -17.32 -18.55 8.02
C VAL A 129 -15.84 -18.49 8.36
N HIS A 130 -15.05 -17.73 7.58
CA HIS A 130 -13.62 -17.56 7.84
C HIS A 130 -13.34 -16.98 9.22
N HIS A 131 -14.07 -15.94 9.63
CA HIS A 131 -13.94 -15.37 10.96
C HIS A 131 -14.31 -16.36 12.07
N ALA A 132 -15.39 -17.13 11.89
CA ALA A 132 -15.79 -18.16 12.86
C ALA A 132 -14.74 -19.27 12.98
N GLU A 133 -14.14 -19.72 11.87
CA GLU A 133 -13.07 -20.71 11.87
C GLU A 133 -11.75 -20.16 12.45
N LEU A 134 -11.43 -18.88 12.23
CA LEU A 134 -10.28 -18.26 12.87
C LEU A 134 -10.42 -18.24 14.39
N ALA A 135 -11.63 -18.00 14.91
CA ALA A 135 -11.89 -17.96 16.35
C ALA A 135 -11.69 -19.33 17.04
N THR A 136 -11.62 -20.44 16.29
CA THR A 136 -11.31 -21.76 16.86
C THR A 136 -9.80 -22.07 16.89
N VAL A 137 -9.02 -21.45 16.00
CA VAL A 137 -7.56 -21.65 15.87
C VAL A 137 -6.77 -20.62 16.68
N LEU A 138 -7.27 -19.39 16.76
CA LEU A 138 -6.63 -18.27 17.44
C LEU A 138 -7.01 -18.22 18.93
N THR A 139 -6.09 -17.73 19.75
CA THR A 139 -6.43 -17.34 21.14
C THR A 139 -7.32 -16.09 21.15
N PRO A 140 -8.08 -15.84 22.23
CA PRO A 140 -8.85 -14.60 22.38
C PRO A 140 -8.01 -13.34 22.15
N GLU A 141 -6.78 -13.30 22.68
CA GLU A 141 -5.86 -12.17 22.54
C GLU A 141 -5.37 -11.99 21.10
N GLN A 142 -5.11 -13.09 20.38
CA GLN A 142 -4.74 -13.04 18.96
C GLN A 142 -5.92 -12.60 18.07
N MET A 143 -7.14 -12.99 18.45
CA MET A 143 -8.36 -12.59 17.75
C MET A 143 -8.65 -11.10 17.96
N GLU A 144 -8.51 -10.60 19.19
CA GLU A 144 -8.64 -9.18 19.51
C GLU A 144 -7.63 -8.34 18.70
N LYS A 145 -6.36 -8.74 18.70
CA LYS A 145 -5.32 -8.08 17.89
C LYS A 145 -5.65 -8.07 16.40
N LEU A 146 -6.21 -9.17 15.88
CA LEU A 146 -6.60 -9.24 14.47
C LEU A 146 -7.73 -8.25 14.15
N GLU A 147 -8.71 -8.08 15.03
CA GLU A 147 -9.80 -7.12 14.86
C GLU A 147 -9.31 -5.66 14.99
N GLU A 148 -8.42 -5.37 15.93
CA GLU A 148 -7.77 -4.05 16.03
C GLU A 148 -7.05 -3.69 14.72
N MET A 149 -6.25 -4.62 14.19
CA MET A 149 -5.55 -4.42 12.91
C MET A 149 -6.51 -4.23 11.73
N LYS A 150 -7.70 -4.85 11.75
CA LYS A 150 -8.71 -4.64 10.71
C LYS A 150 -9.33 -3.25 10.78
N GLU A 151 -9.66 -2.78 11.98
CA GLU A 151 -10.21 -1.44 12.19
C GLU A 151 -9.19 -0.36 11.86
N GLU A 152 -7.93 -0.51 12.29
CA GLU A 152 -6.84 0.40 11.92
C GLU A 152 -6.69 0.52 10.39
N ARG A 153 -6.68 -0.61 9.67
CA ARG A 153 -6.61 -0.62 8.20
C ARG A 153 -7.84 0.05 7.56
N LYS A 154 -9.01 -0.03 8.20
CA LYS A 154 -10.24 0.60 7.73
C LYS A 154 -10.21 2.11 7.94
N GLU A 155 -9.71 2.57 9.09
CA GLU A 155 -9.48 3.99 9.37
C GLU A 155 -8.49 4.61 8.39
N LEU A 156 -7.34 3.95 8.16
CA LEU A 156 -6.34 4.41 7.18
C LEU A 156 -6.92 4.49 5.75
N ARG A 157 -7.83 3.59 5.39
CA ARG A 157 -8.52 3.63 4.10
C ARG A 157 -9.54 4.77 4.03
N ALA A 158 -10.25 5.03 5.12
CA ALA A 158 -11.21 6.14 5.21
C ALA A 158 -10.48 7.48 5.13
N GLU A 159 -9.42 7.68 5.90
CA GLU A 159 -8.57 8.88 5.86
C GLU A 159 -8.09 9.14 4.42
N ARG A 160 -7.54 8.13 3.75
CA ARG A 160 -7.05 8.27 2.37
C ARG A 160 -8.13 8.56 1.34
N LYS A 161 -9.37 8.16 1.60
CA LYS A 161 -10.50 8.39 0.69
C LYS A 161 -10.86 9.88 0.62
N ASP A 162 -10.71 10.58 1.73
CA ASP A 162 -11.11 11.98 1.85
C ASP A 162 -9.98 12.96 1.47
N MET A 163 -8.74 12.47 1.31
CA MET A 163 -7.59 13.28 0.91
C MET A 163 -7.60 13.65 -0.57
N THR A 164 -7.28 14.92 -0.86
CA THR A 164 -7.03 15.40 -2.22
C THR A 164 -5.73 14.82 -2.81
N PRO A 165 -5.53 14.83 -4.14
CA PRO A 165 -4.26 14.43 -4.75
C PRO A 165 -3.05 15.21 -4.19
N GLU A 166 -3.22 16.51 -3.92
CA GLU A 166 -2.20 17.37 -3.33
C GLU A 166 -1.83 16.92 -1.91
N GLU A 167 -2.83 16.61 -1.08
CA GLU A 167 -2.61 16.13 0.29
C GLU A 167 -1.93 14.77 0.29
N ARG A 168 -2.34 13.86 -0.61
CA ARG A 168 -1.68 12.55 -0.77
C ARG A 168 -0.23 12.68 -1.21
N ALA A 169 0.04 13.57 -2.16
CA ALA A 169 1.39 13.85 -2.63
C ALA A 169 2.27 14.50 -1.55
N ALA A 170 1.71 15.43 -0.77
CA ALA A 170 2.40 16.06 0.35
C ALA A 170 2.74 15.04 1.43
N LYS A 171 1.77 14.20 1.84
CA LYS A 171 1.99 13.12 2.81
C LYS A 171 3.10 12.16 2.36
N LEU A 172 3.04 11.70 1.10
CA LEU A 172 4.08 10.84 0.52
C LEU A 172 5.46 11.52 0.52
N THR A 173 5.51 12.82 0.23
CA THR A 173 6.78 13.57 0.21
C THR A 173 7.39 13.69 1.60
N GLU A 174 6.58 13.95 2.62
CA GLU A 174 7.04 13.95 4.01
C GLU A 174 7.53 12.58 4.46
N GLU A 175 6.79 11.51 4.14
CA GLU A 175 7.22 10.14 4.44
C GLU A 175 8.56 9.81 3.77
N MET A 176 8.73 10.20 2.51
CA MET A 176 10.01 10.04 1.81
C MET A 176 11.11 10.89 2.45
N ASN A 177 10.81 12.10 2.91
CA ASN A 177 11.78 12.96 3.57
C ASN A 177 12.22 12.40 4.93
N GLU A 178 11.28 11.96 5.76
CA GLU A 178 11.58 11.32 7.05
C GLU A 178 12.42 10.06 6.87
N LEU A 179 12.08 9.24 5.87
CA LEU A 179 12.79 7.99 5.59
C LEU A 179 14.18 8.23 5.00
N LEU A 180 14.30 9.14 4.03
CA LEU A 180 15.49 9.28 3.18
C LEU A 180 16.38 10.46 3.56
N SER A 181 15.89 11.34 4.45
CA SER A 181 16.52 12.61 4.80
C SER A 181 16.89 13.38 3.52
N LEU A 182 15.87 13.75 2.74
CA LEU A 182 16.06 14.42 1.45
C LEU A 182 16.80 15.74 1.65
N SER A 183 17.73 16.06 0.74
CA SER A 183 18.40 17.35 0.76
C SER A 183 17.48 18.49 0.33
N ASP A 184 17.86 19.73 0.63
CA ASP A 184 17.14 20.93 0.19
C ASP A 184 16.97 21.02 -1.34
N GLN A 185 17.87 20.39 -2.10
CA GLN A 185 17.78 20.29 -3.56
C GLN A 185 16.83 19.15 -4.01
N GLN A 186 16.81 18.03 -3.29
CA GLN A 186 16.01 16.86 -3.63
C GLN A 186 14.53 17.03 -3.27
N TYR A 187 14.26 17.59 -2.09
CA TYR A 187 12.89 17.74 -1.57
C TYR A 187 11.92 18.39 -2.57
N PRO A 188 12.21 19.57 -3.18
CA PRO A 188 11.29 20.18 -4.14
C PRO A 188 11.08 19.31 -5.40
N GLN A 189 12.11 18.59 -5.85
CA GLN A 189 12.00 17.69 -7.01
C GLN A 189 11.12 16.48 -6.71
N VAL A 190 11.28 15.87 -5.52
CA VAL A 190 10.43 14.76 -5.07
C VAL A 190 8.99 15.22 -4.87
N SER A 191 8.78 16.39 -4.25
CA SER A 191 7.46 16.98 -4.06
C SER A 191 6.71 17.15 -5.38
N GLN A 192 7.37 17.76 -6.38
CA GLN A 192 6.78 17.99 -7.70
C GLN A 192 6.49 16.67 -8.44
N LEU A 193 7.41 15.70 -8.35
CA LEU A 193 7.22 14.37 -8.94
C LEU A 193 6.00 13.67 -8.33
N ASN A 194 5.91 13.62 -7.00
CA ASN A 194 4.81 12.97 -6.28
C ASN A 194 3.46 13.62 -6.61
N LEU A 195 3.41 14.96 -6.71
CA LEU A 195 2.20 15.68 -7.12
C LEU A 195 1.77 15.28 -8.53
N GLY A 196 2.69 15.29 -9.50
CA GLY A 196 2.38 14.88 -10.87
C GLY A 196 1.89 13.43 -10.96
N VAL A 197 2.47 12.53 -10.17
CA VAL A 197 2.07 11.12 -10.09
C VAL A 197 0.65 10.98 -9.52
N GLU A 198 0.33 11.63 -8.41
CA GLU A 198 -1.01 11.55 -7.79
C GLU A 198 -2.08 12.20 -8.67
N MET A 199 -1.80 13.34 -9.31
CA MET A 199 -2.72 13.98 -10.26
C MET A 199 -3.05 13.05 -11.44
N LYS A 200 -2.04 12.37 -12.01
CA LYS A 200 -2.25 11.38 -13.08
C LYS A 200 -3.08 10.19 -12.59
N ILE A 201 -2.79 9.67 -11.40
CA ILE A 201 -3.55 8.55 -10.82
C ILE A 201 -5.01 8.96 -10.58
N GLU A 202 -5.26 10.17 -10.09
CA GLU A 202 -6.61 10.69 -9.89
C GLU A 202 -7.38 10.77 -11.21
N ALA A 203 -6.77 11.32 -12.25
CA ALA A 203 -7.37 11.37 -13.58
C ALA A 203 -7.70 9.96 -14.11
N ILE A 204 -6.78 9.00 -13.98
CA ILE A 204 -7.02 7.61 -14.39
C ILE A 204 -8.16 6.97 -13.60
N ARG A 205 -8.24 7.21 -12.28
CA ARG A 205 -9.31 6.66 -11.43
C ARG A 205 -10.68 7.18 -11.81
N ASN A 206 -10.76 8.48 -12.12
CA ASN A 206 -12.03 9.17 -12.40
C ASN A 206 -12.46 9.06 -13.87
N ASP A 207 -11.62 8.54 -14.76
CA ASP A 207 -11.95 8.30 -16.16
C ASP A 207 -13.08 7.24 -16.29
N THR A 208 -14.26 7.64 -16.75
CA THR A 208 -15.41 6.75 -16.90
C THR A 208 -15.34 5.87 -18.14
N GLU A 209 -14.53 6.23 -19.13
CA GLU A 209 -14.39 5.52 -20.41
C GLU A 209 -13.37 4.37 -20.31
N MET A 210 -12.54 4.38 -19.28
CA MET A 210 -11.48 3.41 -19.09
C MET A 210 -11.93 2.18 -18.28
N THR A 211 -11.64 0.98 -18.81
CA THR A 211 -11.92 -0.27 -18.09
C THR A 211 -11.06 -0.39 -16.82
N PRO A 212 -11.54 -1.11 -15.79
CA PRO A 212 -10.76 -1.36 -14.57
C PRO A 212 -9.37 -1.97 -14.83
N GLU A 213 -9.28 -2.89 -15.79
CA GLU A 213 -8.03 -3.55 -16.19
C GLU A 213 -7.05 -2.54 -16.75
N ARG A 214 -7.54 -1.64 -17.63
CA ARG A 214 -6.70 -0.62 -18.24
C ARG A 214 -6.27 0.44 -17.23
N LYS A 215 -7.15 0.84 -16.30
CA LYS A 215 -6.79 1.70 -15.16
C LYS A 215 -5.66 1.10 -14.33
N LYS A 216 -5.75 -0.20 -14.01
CA LYS A 216 -4.72 -0.92 -13.25
C LYS A 216 -3.38 -0.89 -13.97
N GLU A 217 -3.37 -1.14 -15.28
CA GLU A 217 -2.17 -1.13 -16.11
C GLU A 217 -1.50 0.26 -16.14
N PHE A 218 -2.27 1.33 -16.39
CA PHE A 218 -1.71 2.69 -16.42
C PHE A 218 -1.21 3.15 -15.05
N ILE A 219 -1.93 2.83 -13.97
CA ILE A 219 -1.47 3.14 -12.61
C ILE A 219 -0.15 2.41 -12.31
N HIS A 220 -0.01 1.16 -12.74
CA HIS A 220 1.23 0.41 -12.60
C HIS A 220 2.38 1.02 -13.40
N GLY A 221 2.14 1.40 -14.65
CA GLY A 221 3.11 2.12 -15.49
C GLY A 221 3.57 3.43 -14.83
N ASN A 222 2.61 4.25 -14.37
CA ASN A 222 2.91 5.52 -13.72
C ASN A 222 3.78 5.36 -12.45
N ARG A 223 3.59 4.29 -11.68
CA ARG A 223 4.44 3.97 -10.52
C ARG A 223 5.85 3.51 -10.91
N LYS A 224 5.99 2.78 -12.02
CA LYS A 224 7.31 2.43 -12.57
C LYS A 224 8.05 3.69 -13.03
N ASP A 225 7.36 4.57 -13.75
CA ASP A 225 7.93 5.83 -14.21
C ASP A 225 8.35 6.73 -13.05
N GLN A 226 7.55 6.78 -11.96
CA GLN A 226 7.94 7.44 -10.72
C GLN A 226 9.26 6.88 -10.16
N MET A 227 9.41 5.56 -10.10
CA MET A 227 10.64 4.92 -9.61
C MET A 227 11.85 5.28 -10.50
N HIS A 228 11.67 5.28 -11.82
CA HIS A 228 12.73 5.72 -12.75
C HIS A 228 13.11 7.18 -12.52
N ALA A 229 12.14 8.08 -12.38
CA ALA A 229 12.40 9.49 -12.09
C ALA A 229 13.11 9.69 -10.74
N LEU A 230 12.69 8.96 -9.69
CA LEU A 230 13.34 8.98 -8.38
C LEU A 230 14.81 8.54 -8.45
N SER A 231 15.16 7.59 -9.31
CA SER A 231 16.55 7.14 -9.44
C SER A 231 17.52 8.21 -9.95
N ASN A 232 17.00 9.28 -10.58
CA ASN A 232 17.80 10.42 -11.02
C ASN A 232 17.88 11.54 -9.96
N ILE A 233 17.01 11.51 -8.95
CA ILE A 233 16.90 12.54 -7.89
C ILE A 233 17.62 12.07 -6.62
N LEU A 234 17.45 10.80 -6.27
CA LEU A 234 17.97 10.21 -5.05
C LEU A 234 19.42 9.76 -5.22
N THR A 235 20.18 9.76 -4.13
CA THR A 235 21.48 9.07 -4.12
C THR A 235 21.28 7.55 -4.22
N PRO A 236 22.30 6.77 -4.62
CA PRO A 236 22.21 5.31 -4.63
C PRO A 236 21.76 4.73 -3.28
N GLU A 237 22.26 5.26 -2.16
CA GLU A 237 21.91 4.81 -0.81
C GLU A 237 20.44 5.11 -0.46
N GLN A 238 19.96 6.31 -0.78
CA GLN A 238 18.56 6.68 -0.59
C GLN A 238 17.63 5.83 -1.45
N LEU A 239 18.01 5.56 -2.70
CA LEU A 239 17.23 4.73 -3.61
C LEU A 239 17.12 3.28 -3.10
N GLU A 240 18.21 2.69 -2.62
CA GLU A 240 18.17 1.34 -2.03
C GLU A 240 17.32 1.31 -0.77
N LYS A 241 17.41 2.33 0.10
CA LYS A 241 16.53 2.45 1.28
C LYS A 241 15.06 2.55 0.89
N TRP A 242 14.74 3.30 -0.16
CA TRP A 242 13.38 3.42 -0.68
C TRP A 242 12.86 2.09 -1.26
N LYS A 243 13.67 1.37 -2.04
CA LYS A 243 13.30 0.06 -2.57
C LYS A 243 13.06 -0.95 -1.46
N ALA A 244 13.91 -0.98 -0.43
CA ALA A 244 13.73 -1.85 0.73
C ALA A 244 12.40 -1.54 1.44
N ALA A 245 12.12 -0.27 1.73
CA ALA A 245 10.85 0.13 2.35
C ALA A 245 9.62 -0.22 1.49
N LYS A 246 9.71 -0.04 0.16
CA LYS A 246 8.64 -0.44 -0.78
C LYS A 246 8.41 -1.95 -0.79
N LYS A 247 9.49 -2.75 -0.75
CA LYS A 247 9.41 -4.20 -0.72
C LYS A 247 8.72 -4.67 0.56
N GLU A 248 9.12 -4.13 1.71
CA GLU A 248 8.49 -4.46 3.00
C GLU A 248 7.01 -4.06 3.02
N MET A 249 6.66 -2.87 2.52
CA MET A 249 5.24 -2.46 2.41
C MET A 249 4.43 -3.37 1.48
N HIS A 250 5.03 -3.89 0.41
CA HIS A 250 4.35 -4.79 -0.53
C HIS A 250 4.16 -6.19 0.08
N GLU A 251 5.19 -6.74 0.72
CA GLU A 251 5.11 -8.00 1.47
C GLU A 251 4.07 -7.92 2.59
N ASN A 252 3.93 -6.74 3.22
CA ASN A 252 2.91 -6.49 4.24
C ASN A 252 1.53 -6.14 3.67
N ASN A 253 1.31 -6.03 2.35
CA ASN A 253 0.02 -5.64 1.76
C ASN A 253 -0.58 -6.67 0.79
N ASP A 254 0.24 -7.52 0.16
CA ASP A 254 -0.18 -8.67 -0.65
C ASP A 254 -0.45 -9.95 0.17
#